data_AF-A0AAI8FT87-F1
#
_entry.id   AF-A0AAI8FT87-F1
#
_cell.length_a   1.000
_cell.length_b   1.000
_cell.length_c   1.000
_cell.angle_alpha   90.00
_cell.angle_beta   90.00
_cell.angle_gamma   90.00
#
_symmetry.space_group_name_H-M   'P 1'
#
loop_
_entity.id
_entity.type
_entity.pdbx_description
1 polymer ?
#
loop_
_entity_poly.entity_id
_entity_poly.type
_entity_poly.pdbx_seq_one_letter_code
_entity_poly.pdbx_strand_id
1 'polypeptide(L)'
;MDTWYKGRIALVGDSAACPSILMGLGSIFAIIEAYILAGELHKAKGNYHIAFEQWQNRLKDIIARKQKVGLSNLSIAASDEIFKKYLLTITVKISSTPVISKFIGAGIFNDPIQIPEYE
;
A
#
# COMPACT_ATOMS: atom_id res chain seq x y z
N MET A 1 -2.60 -9.46 9.62
CA MET A 1 -3.19 -9.15 10.95
C MET A 1 -4.67 -8.88 10.75
N ASP A 2 -5.51 -9.33 11.69
CA ASP A 2 -6.96 -9.12 11.58
C ASP A 2 -7.38 -7.71 11.99
N THR A 3 -6.67 -7.11 12.94
CA THR A 3 -6.83 -5.72 13.36
C THR A 3 -5.49 -4.99 13.48
N TRP A 4 -5.48 -3.68 13.24
CA TRP A 4 -4.31 -2.79 13.36
C TRP A 4 -4.31 -1.95 14.64
N TYR A 5 -5.28 -2.18 15.52
CA TYR A 5 -5.42 -1.46 16.78
C TYR A 5 -5.83 -2.41 17.90
N LYS A 6 -5.54 -2.00 19.14
CA LYS A 6 -5.96 -2.66 20.37
C LYS A 6 -6.15 -1.63 21.48
N GLY A 7 -7.37 -1.53 22.01
CA GLY A 7 -7.72 -0.51 22.99
C GLY A 7 -7.48 0.89 22.40
N ARG A 8 -6.63 1.69 23.05
CA ARG A 8 -6.28 3.05 22.62
C ARG A 8 -5.01 3.15 21.77
N ILE A 9 -4.48 2.01 21.32
CA ILE A 9 -3.23 1.93 20.54
C ILE A 9 -3.58 1.54 19.11
N ALA A 10 -3.08 2.30 18.14
CA ALA A 10 -3.17 2.00 16.71
C ALA A 10 -1.77 1.96 16.10
N LEU A 11 -1.53 1.01 15.19
CA LEU A 11 -0.34 0.92 14.36
C LEU A 11 -0.59 1.69 13.06
N VAL A 12 0.43 2.33 12.48
CA VAL A 12 0.29 3.09 11.23
C VAL A 12 1.52 2.87 10.34
N GLY A 13 1.33 2.99 9.02
CA GLY A 13 2.35 2.78 8.02
C GLY A 13 2.81 1.33 7.98
N ASP A 14 4.10 1.12 7.76
CA ASP A 14 4.66 -0.24 7.61
C ASP A 14 4.43 -1.14 8.83
N SER A 15 4.24 -0.55 10.02
CA SER A 15 3.91 -1.30 11.24
C SER A 15 2.51 -1.95 11.21
N ALA A 16 1.55 -1.33 10.52
CA ALA A 16 0.22 -1.89 10.31
C ALA A 16 0.14 -2.69 9.01
N ALA A 17 0.82 -2.20 7.97
CA ALA A 17 0.42 -2.44 6.60
C ALA A 17 1.58 -2.29 5.59
N CYS A 18 2.74 -2.91 5.85
CA CYS A 18 3.88 -2.83 4.93
C CYS A 18 3.52 -3.29 3.49
N PRO A 19 3.53 -2.39 2.49
CA PRO A 19 3.40 -2.77 1.09
C PRO A 19 4.79 -3.15 0.59
N SER A 20 4.96 -4.40 0.16
CA SER A 20 6.18 -4.98 -0.46
C SER A 20 7.26 -3.96 -0.86
N ILE A 21 8.47 -4.13 -0.31
CA ILE A 21 9.64 -3.22 -0.45
C ILE A 21 9.91 -2.80 -1.91
N LEU A 22 9.63 -3.68 -2.87
CA LEU A 22 9.86 -3.44 -4.30
C LEU A 22 9.05 -2.28 -4.90
N MET A 23 7.97 -1.84 -4.25
CA MET A 23 7.08 -0.82 -4.81
C MET A 23 7.43 0.61 -4.37
N GLY A 24 8.24 0.80 -3.31
CA GLY A 24 8.61 2.13 -2.82
C GLY A 24 7.44 2.99 -2.33
N LEU A 25 6.28 2.40 -2.04
CA LEU A 25 5.04 3.12 -1.69
C LEU A 25 4.84 3.31 -0.18
N GLY A 26 5.70 2.76 0.68
CA GLY A 26 5.52 2.77 2.15
C GLY A 26 5.25 4.17 2.72
N SER A 27 6.02 5.17 2.30
CA SER A 27 5.85 6.55 2.76
C SER A 27 4.52 7.17 2.32
N ILE A 28 4.06 6.89 1.10
CA ILE A 28 2.78 7.41 0.59
C ILE A 28 1.62 6.78 1.37
N PHE A 29 1.66 5.47 1.60
CA PHE A 29 0.65 4.79 2.42
C PHE A 29 0.66 5.32 3.86
N ALA A 30 1.83 5.52 4.47
CA ALA A 30 1.92 6.06 5.82
C ALA A 30 1.23 7.44 5.94
N ILE A 31 1.41 8.33 4.97
CA ILE A 31 0.75 9.65 4.92
C ILE A 31 -0.77 9.49 4.81
N ILE A 32 -1.23 8.66 3.88
CA ILE A 32 -2.67 8.43 3.64
C ILE A 32 -3.33 7.82 4.88
N GLU A 33 -2.72 6.80 5.49
CA GLU A 33 -3.21 6.16 6.69
C GLU A 33 -3.30 7.14 7.86
N ALA A 34 -2.26 7.97 8.06
CA ALA A 34 -2.24 8.98 9.10
C ALA A 34 -3.33 10.04 8.91
N TYR A 35 -3.53 10.51 7.67
CA TYR A 35 -4.57 11.48 7.34
C TYR A 35 -5.97 10.92 7.63
N ILE A 36 -6.28 9.71 7.17
CA ILE A 36 -7.59 9.08 7.39
C ILE A 36 -7.80 8.80 8.89
N LEU A 37 -6.76 8.35 9.61
CA LEU A 37 -6.87 8.11 11.06
C LEU A 37 -7.20 9.39 11.82
N ALA A 38 -6.49 10.49 11.51
CA ALA A 38 -6.72 11.79 12.12
C ALA A 38 -8.14 12.30 11.81
N GLY A 39 -8.58 12.16 10.56
CA GLY A 39 -9.93 12.55 10.12
C GLY A 39 -11.05 11.74 10.77
N GLU A 40 -10.92 10.42 10.85
CA GLU A 40 -11.92 9.58 11.53
C GLU A 40 -11.95 9.86 13.05
N LEU A 41 -10.80 10.16 13.68
CA LEU A 41 -10.75 10.62 15.07
C LEU A 41 -11.45 11.96 15.26
N HIS A 42 -11.24 12.91 14.35
CA HIS A 42 -11.91 14.21 14.36
C HIS A 42 -13.43 14.03 14.23
N LYS A 43 -13.87 13.30 13.20
CA LYS A 43 -15.28 13.02 12.90
C LYS A 43 -15.98 12.28 14.06
N ALA A 44 -15.29 11.35 14.71
CA ALA A 44 -15.81 10.63 15.86
C ALA A 44 -15.75 11.42 17.18
N LYS A 45 -15.36 12.70 17.16
CA LYS A 45 -15.19 13.56 18.34
C LYS A 45 -14.31 12.90 19.41
N GLY A 46 -13.25 12.23 18.99
CA GLY A 46 -12.31 11.51 19.87
C GLY A 46 -12.78 10.12 20.33
N ASN A 47 -13.94 9.62 19.88
CA ASN A 47 -14.33 8.24 20.12
C ASN A 47 -13.49 7.26 19.27
N TYR A 48 -12.40 6.79 19.86
CA TYR A 48 -11.42 5.92 19.20
C TYR A 48 -11.97 4.56 18.77
N HIS A 49 -13.01 4.02 19.41
CA HIS A 49 -13.59 2.73 18.97
C HIS A 49 -14.18 2.86 17.57
N ILE A 50 -14.97 3.92 17.35
CA ILE A 50 -15.59 4.22 16.06
C ILE A 50 -14.50 4.61 15.05
N ALA A 51 -13.60 5.52 15.45
CA ALA A 51 -12.57 6.03 14.56
C ALA A 51 -11.64 4.92 14.03
N PHE A 52 -11.16 4.04 14.91
CA PHE A 52 -10.24 2.98 14.53
C PHE A 52 -10.90 1.92 13.64
N GLU A 53 -12.17 1.58 13.92
CA GLU A 53 -12.93 0.66 13.09
C GLU A 53 -13.14 1.24 11.67
N GLN A 54 -13.57 2.50 11.57
CA GLN A 54 -13.79 3.15 10.28
C GLN A 54 -12.50 3.33 9.48
N TRP A 55 -11.43 3.79 10.14
CA TRP A 55 -10.11 3.93 9.54
C TRP A 55 -9.61 2.60 8.97
N GLN A 56 -9.68 1.51 9.76
CA GLN A 56 -9.26 0.19 9.31
C GLN A 56 -10.13 -0.32 8.14
N ASN A 57 -11.46 -0.21 8.24
CA ASN A 57 -12.37 -0.72 7.22
C ASN A 57 -12.18 -0.05 5.86
N ARG A 58 -11.83 1.24 5.83
CA ARG A 58 -11.55 1.97 4.58
C ARG A 58 -10.28 1.48 3.87
N LEU A 59 -9.28 1.07 4.64
CA LEU A 59 -7.93 0.84 4.14
C LEU A 59 -7.58 -0.64 3.98
N LYS A 60 -8.12 -1.52 4.82
CA LYS A 60 -7.75 -2.95 4.90
C LYS A 60 -7.82 -3.66 3.56
N ASP A 61 -8.91 -3.48 2.81
CA ASP A 61 -9.10 -4.17 1.52
C ASP A 61 -8.18 -3.62 0.43
N ILE A 62 -7.99 -2.29 0.41
CA ILE A 62 -7.10 -1.63 -0.55
C ILE A 62 -5.68 -2.11 -0.34
N ILE A 63 -5.22 -2.08 0.91
CA ILE A 63 -3.86 -2.48 1.28
C ILE A 63 -3.66 -3.98 1.02
N ALA A 64 -4.63 -4.83 1.35
CA ALA A 64 -4.55 -6.27 1.08
C ALA A 64 -4.40 -6.57 -0.42
N ARG A 65 -5.13 -5.85 -1.30
CA ARG A 65 -4.97 -5.98 -2.76
C ARG A 65 -3.56 -5.58 -3.21
N LYS A 66 -3.05 -4.46 -2.71
CA LYS A 66 -1.70 -3.95 -3.05
C LYS A 66 -0.59 -4.88 -2.55
N GLN A 67 -0.72 -5.43 -1.34
CA GLN A 67 0.22 -6.43 -0.80
C GLN A 67 0.24 -7.70 -1.64
N LYS A 68 -0.92 -8.17 -2.13
CA LYS A 68 -1.01 -9.33 -3.02
C LYS A 68 -0.26 -9.10 -4.35
N VAL A 69 -0.40 -7.92 -4.94
CA VAL A 69 0.36 -7.53 -6.14
C VAL A 69 1.86 -7.49 -5.82
N GLY A 70 2.24 -6.88 -4.69
CA GLY A 70 3.62 -6.81 -4.23
C GLY A 70 4.28 -8.19 -4.01
N LEU A 71 3.53 -9.17 -3.49
CA LEU A 71 3.98 -10.56 -3.30
C LEU A 71 4.17 -11.29 -4.64
N SER A 72 3.27 -11.08 -5.61
CA SER A 72 3.44 -11.65 -6.95
C SER A 72 4.71 -11.13 -7.65
N ASN A 73 5.01 -9.83 -7.48
CA ASN A 73 6.22 -9.21 -8.01
C ASN A 73 7.50 -9.67 -7.28
N LEU A 74 7.45 -9.86 -5.95
CA LEU A 74 8.54 -10.44 -5.15
C LEU A 74 8.86 -11.88 -5.59
N SER A 75 7.84 -12.69 -5.87
CA SER A 75 8.01 -14.08 -6.30
C SER A 75 8.76 -14.16 -7.64
N ILE A 76 8.47 -13.24 -8.57
CA ILE A 76 9.20 -13.07 -9.83
C ILE A 76 10.63 -12.59 -9.56
N ALA A 77 10.82 -11.70 -8.58
CA ALA A 77 12.13 -11.18 -8.19
C ALA A 77 12.97 -12.17 -7.36
N ALA A 78 12.41 -13.26 -6.81
CA ALA A 78 13.04 -14.19 -5.84
C ALA A 78 13.34 -15.63 -6.34
N SER A 79 12.94 -16.06 -7.54
CA SER A 79 13.37 -17.34 -8.17
C SER A 79 14.88 -17.48 -8.58
N ASP A 80 15.58 -18.53 -8.17
CA ASP A 80 17.03 -18.72 -8.37
C ASP A 80 17.49 -19.30 -9.73
N GLU A 81 16.89 -18.90 -10.85
CA GLU A 81 17.39 -19.32 -12.18
C GLU A 81 18.13 -18.22 -12.94
N ILE A 82 19.22 -18.64 -13.60
CA ILE A 82 20.17 -17.85 -14.42
C ILE A 82 19.47 -16.88 -15.40
N PHE A 83 18.24 -17.18 -15.80
CA PHE A 83 17.36 -16.33 -16.61
C PHE A 83 17.12 -14.93 -16.00
N LYS A 84 17.14 -14.79 -14.67
CA LYS A 84 16.94 -13.52 -13.96
C LYS A 84 17.99 -12.44 -14.20
N LYS A 85 19.26 -12.81 -14.35
CA LYS A 85 20.34 -11.82 -14.56
C LYS A 85 20.12 -11.04 -15.86
N TYR A 86 19.59 -11.73 -16.87
CA TYR A 86 19.26 -11.14 -18.16
C TYR A 86 17.92 -10.43 -18.12
N LEU A 87 16.88 -11.02 -17.50
CA LEU A 87 15.55 -10.40 -17.43
C LEU A 87 15.52 -9.11 -16.59
N LEU A 88 16.19 -9.07 -15.42
CA LEU A 88 16.23 -7.87 -14.58
C LEU A 88 16.94 -6.71 -15.31
N THR A 89 18.03 -7.01 -16.02
CA THR A 89 18.78 -6.04 -16.84
C THR A 89 17.95 -5.57 -18.04
N ILE A 90 17.25 -6.48 -18.71
CA ILE A 90 16.31 -6.17 -19.79
C ILE A 90 15.16 -5.31 -19.24
N THR A 91 14.65 -5.58 -18.04
CA THR A 91 13.55 -4.83 -17.40
C THR A 91 13.97 -3.39 -17.08
N VAL A 92 15.18 -3.15 -16.58
CA VAL A 92 15.72 -1.80 -16.34
C VAL A 92 15.83 -1.02 -17.67
N LYS A 93 16.39 -1.63 -18.72
CA LYS A 93 16.47 -1.00 -20.05
C LYS A 93 15.10 -0.76 -20.68
N ILE A 94 14.17 -1.70 -20.52
CA ILE A 94 12.80 -1.60 -21.04
C ILE A 94 11.99 -0.54 -20.29
N SER A 95 12.17 -0.42 -18.97
CA SER A 95 11.52 0.60 -18.12
C SER A 95 11.98 2.04 -18.43
N SER A 96 13.09 2.18 -19.15
CA SER A 96 13.59 3.46 -19.70
C SER A 96 12.85 3.87 -20.99
N THR A 97 11.94 3.03 -21.49
CA THR A 97 11.15 3.28 -22.71
C THR A 97 9.75 3.76 -22.33
N PRO A 98 9.31 4.96 -22.76
CA PRO A 98 8.08 5.61 -22.26
C PRO A 98 6.78 4.86 -22.57
N VAL A 99 6.82 3.84 -23.42
CA VAL A 99 5.64 3.04 -23.81
C VAL A 99 5.32 1.96 -22.76
N ILE A 100 6.34 1.37 -22.13
CA ILE A 100 6.16 0.20 -21.24
C ILE A 100 5.94 0.64 -19.78
N SER A 101 6.46 1.80 -19.39
CA SER A 101 6.11 2.44 -18.10
C SER A 101 4.61 2.71 -17.98
N LYS A 102 3.90 2.99 -19.09
CA LYS A 102 2.43 3.12 -19.10
C LYS A 102 1.70 1.82 -18.73
N PHE A 103 2.20 0.66 -19.17
CA PHE A 103 1.56 -0.63 -18.88
C PHE A 103 1.89 -1.15 -17.47
N ILE A 104 3.13 -0.97 -16.99
CA ILE A 104 3.52 -1.35 -15.62
C ILE A 104 2.89 -0.39 -14.59
N GLY A 105 2.82 0.90 -14.90
CA GLY A 105 2.15 1.90 -14.06
C GLY A 105 0.65 1.64 -13.92
N ALA A 106 -0.03 1.20 -14.98
CA ALA A 106 -1.48 0.98 -14.96
C ALA A 106 -1.92 -0.02 -13.88
N GLY A 107 -1.21 -1.13 -13.68
CA GLY A 107 -1.57 -2.12 -12.66
C GLY A 107 -1.36 -1.65 -11.21
N ILE A 108 -0.39 -0.76 -10.97
CA ILE A 108 -0.05 -0.25 -9.64
C ILE A 108 -0.97 0.90 -9.23
N PHE A 109 -1.45 1.71 -10.18
CA PHE A 109 -2.27 2.90 -9.91
C PHE A 109 -3.78 2.72 -10.19
N ASN A 110 -4.22 1.57 -10.69
CA ASN A 110 -5.63 1.35 -11.07
C ASN A 110 -6.67 1.35 -9.91
N ASP A 111 -6.21 1.33 -8.66
CA ASP A 111 -7.09 1.48 -7.49
C ASP A 111 -6.79 2.84 -6.82
N PRO A 112 -7.44 3.94 -7.23
CA PRO A 112 -7.31 5.21 -6.53
C PRO A 112 -7.89 5.08 -5.13
N ILE A 113 -7.11 5.47 -4.12
CA ILE A 113 -7.60 5.55 -2.74
C ILE A 113 -8.51 6.76 -2.66
N GLN A 114 -9.80 6.54 -2.40
CA GLN A 114 -10.73 7.63 -2.13
C GLN A 114 -10.39 8.22 -0.77
N ILE A 115 -9.86 9.43 -0.79
CA ILE A 115 -9.51 10.18 0.41
C ILE A 115 -10.76 10.97 0.82
N PRO A 116 -11.36 10.70 2.00
CA PRO A 116 -12.49 11.48 2.49
C PRO A 116 -12.04 12.91 2.79
N GLU A 117 -12.88 13.89 2.50
CA GLU A 117 -12.69 15.24 3.01
C GLU A 117 -13.18 15.29 4.46
N TYR A 118 -12.31 15.75 5.34
CA TYR A 118 -12.62 16.02 6.73
C TYR A 118 -12.57 17.55 6.90
N GLU A 119 -13.71 18.17 7.19
CA GLU A 119 -13.84 19.58 7.56
C GLU A 119 -13.44 19.83 9.01
#